data_AF-M1ZS78-F1
#
_entry.id   AF-M1ZS78-F1
#
_cell.length_a   1.000
_cell.length_b   1.000
_cell.length_c   1.000
_cell.angle_alpha   90.00
_cell.angle_beta   90.00
_cell.angle_gamma   90.00
#
_symmetry.space_group_name_H-M   'P 1'
#
loop_
_entity.id
_entity.type
_entity.pdbx_description
1 polymer ?
#
loop_
_entity_poly.entity_id
_entity_poly.type
_entity_poly.pdbx_seq_one_letter_code
_entity_poly.pdbx_strand_id
1 'polypeptide(L)'
;DMHHIISDGVSMNILIKEFKDIYNGKNLEPLKLQYKDFAAWQNNFLKSDLMKKQEEYWLSRFSDEIPILNIPTDYERPAIKSFDGDSISFKVNEEITEKLRELAKETGSTIHMILLSAFNILLSKYSGQEDIIVGVPIAGRSNADLENIMGMFVNTLALRNKLEGDKKYIDFLNEVKENSLRAYENQSYQFEALIEKLNLKLDASRNPL
;
A
#
# COMPACT_ATOMS: atom_id res chain seq x y z
N ASP A 1 0.05 12.31 -20.98
CA ASP A 1 0.38 11.12 -20.18
C ASP A 1 1.60 11.46 -19.32
N MET A 2 1.62 11.05 -18.05
CA MET A 2 2.74 11.33 -17.14
C MET A 2 3.22 10.02 -16.53
N HIS A 3 4.53 9.76 -16.67
CA HIS A 3 5.10 8.52 -16.17
C HIS A 3 5.12 8.50 -14.64
N HIS A 4 4.72 7.39 -14.02
CA HIS A 4 4.63 7.24 -12.56
C HIS A 4 5.98 7.40 -11.82
N ILE A 5 7.10 7.53 -12.55
CA ILE A 5 8.43 7.75 -11.99
C ILE A 5 8.65 9.23 -11.60
N ILE A 6 7.94 10.16 -12.24
CA ILE A 6 8.02 11.59 -11.96
C ILE A 6 6.81 12.11 -11.19
N SER A 7 5.83 11.26 -10.88
CA SER A 7 4.58 11.65 -10.24
C SER A 7 3.87 10.51 -9.54
N ASP A 8 3.21 10.82 -8.44
CA ASP A 8 2.24 9.99 -7.74
C ASP A 8 0.85 10.66 -7.64
N GLY A 9 -0.11 10.01 -6.97
CA GLY A 9 -1.47 10.56 -6.81
C GLY A 9 -1.51 11.91 -6.09
N VAL A 10 -0.60 12.16 -5.14
CA VAL A 10 -0.48 13.45 -4.45
C VAL A 10 0.08 14.51 -5.41
N SER A 11 1.08 14.15 -6.21
CA SER A 11 1.66 15.00 -7.26
C SER A 11 0.60 15.46 -8.25
N MET A 12 -0.32 14.58 -8.66
CA MET A 12 -1.44 14.98 -9.53
C MET A 12 -2.33 16.05 -8.88
N ASN A 13 -2.62 15.93 -7.58
CA ASN A 13 -3.41 16.92 -6.85
C ASN A 13 -2.68 18.27 -6.73
N ILE A 14 -1.37 18.25 -6.47
CA ILE A 14 -0.52 19.45 -6.45
C ILE A 14 -0.59 20.14 -7.80
N LEU A 15 -0.33 19.41 -8.89
CA LEU A 15 -0.34 19.94 -10.25
C LEU A 15 -1.69 20.60 -10.60
N ILE A 16 -2.80 19.93 -10.31
CA ILE A 16 -4.14 20.47 -10.58
C ILE A 16 -4.42 21.72 -9.75
N LYS A 17 -4.00 21.73 -8.47
CA LYS A 17 -4.18 22.89 -7.58
C LYS A 17 -3.36 24.08 -8.07
N GLU A 18 -2.07 23.89 -8.30
CA GLU A 18 -1.16 24.93 -8.76
C GLU A 18 -1.58 25.49 -10.13
N PHE A 19 -2.01 24.62 -11.04
CA PHE A 19 -2.57 25.03 -12.33
C PHE A 19 -3.78 25.96 -12.15
N LYS A 20 -4.71 25.61 -11.25
CA LYS A 20 -5.87 26.47 -10.95
C LYS A 20 -5.46 27.79 -10.30
N ASP A 21 -4.47 27.79 -9.42
CA ASP A 21 -3.99 28.99 -8.76
C ASP A 21 -3.35 29.97 -9.76
N ILE A 22 -2.47 29.47 -10.63
CA ILE A 22 -1.87 30.26 -11.72
C ILE A 22 -2.94 30.78 -12.68
N TYR A 23 -3.90 29.93 -13.07
CA TYR A 23 -4.99 30.32 -13.97
C TYR A 23 -5.83 31.48 -13.40
N ASN A 24 -5.96 31.57 -12.08
CA ASN A 24 -6.65 32.67 -11.39
C ASN A 24 -5.74 33.86 -11.06
N GLY A 25 -4.54 33.93 -11.63
CA GLY A 25 -3.62 35.06 -11.48
C GLY A 25 -2.86 35.08 -10.15
N LYS A 26 -2.82 33.97 -9.40
CA LYS A 26 -1.98 33.86 -8.20
C LYS A 26 -0.54 33.56 -8.59
N ASN A 27 0.40 34.10 -7.81
CA ASN A 27 1.81 33.71 -7.86
C ASN A 27 2.03 32.55 -6.89
N LEU A 28 2.81 31.55 -7.31
CA LEU A 28 3.21 30.44 -6.46
C LEU A 28 4.48 30.81 -5.69
N GLU A 29 4.52 30.40 -4.42
CA GLU A 29 5.74 30.51 -3.62
C GLU A 29 6.80 29.52 -4.11
N PRO A 30 8.09 29.89 -4.12
CA PRO A 30 9.15 28.98 -4.53
C PRO A 30 9.26 27.79 -3.56
N LEU A 31 9.49 26.60 -4.11
CA LEU A 31 9.71 25.40 -3.31
C LEU A 31 11.02 25.50 -2.52
N LYS A 32 10.94 25.18 -1.22
CA LYS A 32 12.12 25.14 -0.33
C LYS A 32 12.99 23.89 -0.55
N LEU A 33 12.37 22.81 -1.01
CA LEU A 33 13.02 21.52 -1.26
C LEU A 33 12.59 20.99 -2.63
N GLN A 34 13.47 20.21 -3.24
CA GLN A 34 13.20 19.48 -4.47
C GLN A 34 13.30 17.97 -4.23
N TYR A 35 12.73 17.18 -5.14
CA TYR A 35 12.77 15.72 -5.06
C TYR A 35 14.20 15.16 -4.96
N LYS A 36 15.18 15.80 -5.62
CA LYS A 36 16.60 15.42 -5.52
C LYS A 36 17.15 15.52 -4.08
N ASP A 37 16.67 16.49 -3.32
CA ASP A 37 17.11 16.72 -1.94
C ASP A 37 16.53 15.61 -1.05
N PHE A 38 15.27 15.25 -1.27
CA PHE A 38 14.64 14.08 -0.66
C PHE A 38 15.39 12.78 -1.01
N ALA A 39 15.71 12.55 -2.27
CA ALA A 39 16.43 11.34 -2.70
C ALA A 39 17.82 11.25 -2.05
N ALA A 40 18.56 12.36 -1.98
CA ALA A 40 19.85 12.42 -1.30
C ALA A 40 19.72 12.14 0.21
N TRP A 41 18.70 12.71 0.86
CA TRP A 41 18.40 12.44 2.26
C TRP A 41 18.02 10.97 2.50
N GLN A 42 17.13 10.41 1.68
CA GLN A 42 16.63 9.04 1.81
C GLN A 42 17.78 8.03 1.68
N ASN A 43 18.71 8.23 0.75
CA ASN A 43 19.89 7.38 0.59
C ASN A 43 20.78 7.32 1.85
N ASN A 44 20.83 8.40 2.62
CA ASN A 44 21.53 8.41 3.91
C ASN A 44 20.66 7.79 5.02
N PHE A 45 19.36 8.10 5.02
CA PHE A 45 18.40 7.58 5.99
C PHE A 45 18.27 6.06 5.94
N LEU A 46 18.36 5.45 4.75
CA LEU A 46 18.36 4.00 4.55
C LEU A 46 19.53 3.29 5.24
N LYS A 47 20.60 4.00 5.61
CA LYS A 47 21.76 3.44 6.34
C LYS A 47 21.65 3.58 7.86
N SER A 48 20.57 4.18 8.35
CA SER A 48 20.38 4.43 9.79
C SER A 48 20.05 3.15 10.56
N ASP A 49 20.28 3.17 11.88
CA ASP A 49 19.87 2.06 12.76
C ASP A 49 18.34 1.91 12.83
N LEU A 50 17.58 2.98 12.59
CA LEU A 50 16.13 2.88 12.46
C LEU A 50 15.74 2.01 11.27
N MET A 51 16.44 2.15 10.14
CA MET A 51 16.16 1.32 8.96
C MET A 51 16.45 -0.16 9.20
N LYS A 52 17.51 -0.48 9.95
CA LYS A 52 17.81 -1.87 10.36
C LYS A 52 16.68 -2.47 11.20
N LYS A 53 16.09 -1.70 12.12
CA LYS A 53 14.93 -2.17 12.92
C LYS A 53 13.70 -2.43 12.05
N GLN A 54 13.45 -1.58 11.06
CA GLN A 54 12.33 -1.80 10.13
C GLN A 54 12.59 -3.00 9.21
N GLU A 55 13.84 -3.20 8.76
CA GLU A 55 14.27 -4.41 8.05
C GLU A 55 13.98 -5.66 8.88
N GLU A 56 14.42 -5.70 10.14
CA GLU A 56 14.18 -6.82 11.06
C GLU A 56 12.68 -7.10 11.24
N TYR A 57 11.86 -6.06 11.40
CA TYR A 57 10.41 -6.20 11.46
C TYR A 57 9.89 -6.90 10.20
N TRP A 58 10.20 -6.40 9.01
CA TRP A 58 9.66 -6.95 7.77
C TRP A 58 10.16 -8.37 7.50
N LEU A 59 11.44 -8.65 7.71
CA LEU A 59 11.98 -10.00 7.56
C LEU A 59 11.32 -10.99 8.55
N SER A 60 11.01 -10.55 9.77
CA SER A 60 10.28 -11.39 10.73
C SER A 60 8.83 -11.68 10.31
N ARG A 61 8.18 -10.79 9.55
CA ARG A 61 6.81 -11.01 9.03
C ARG A 61 6.76 -12.05 7.91
N PHE A 62 7.90 -12.33 7.29
CA PHE A 62 8.06 -13.24 6.16
C PHE A 62 9.11 -14.33 6.45
N SER A 63 9.31 -14.69 7.72
CA SER A 63 10.28 -15.70 8.13
C SER A 63 9.80 -17.14 7.92
N ASP A 64 8.48 -17.34 7.87
CA ASP A 64 7.83 -18.60 7.50
C ASP A 64 7.52 -18.65 6.00
N GLU A 65 6.96 -19.76 5.53
CA GLU A 65 6.60 -19.93 4.13
C GLU A 65 5.70 -18.78 3.64
N ILE A 66 6.07 -18.17 2.52
CA ILE A 66 5.36 -17.03 1.96
C ILE A 66 4.27 -17.56 1.03
N PRO A 67 2.97 -17.32 1.32
CA PRO A 67 1.88 -17.87 0.53
C PRO A 67 1.84 -17.24 -0.86
N ILE A 68 1.57 -18.08 -1.87
CA ILE A 68 1.22 -17.62 -3.21
C ILE A 68 -0.29 -17.66 -3.34
N LEU A 69 -0.91 -16.50 -3.60
CA LEU A 69 -2.36 -16.42 -3.78
C LEU A 69 -2.81 -17.07 -5.09
N ASN A 70 -3.71 -18.05 -5.01
CA ASN A 70 -4.26 -18.80 -6.11
C ASN A 70 -5.79 -18.67 -6.11
N ILE A 71 -6.28 -17.70 -6.86
CA ILE A 71 -7.71 -17.49 -7.09
C ILE A 71 -8.10 -18.28 -8.34
N PRO A 72 -9.29 -18.92 -8.38
CA PRO A 72 -9.85 -19.46 -9.60
C PRO A 72 -9.92 -18.38 -10.69
N THR A 73 -9.32 -18.66 -11.85
CA THR A 73 -9.35 -17.78 -13.03
C THR A 73 -10.09 -18.45 -14.17
N ASP A 74 -10.73 -17.67 -15.03
CA ASP A 74 -11.47 -18.19 -16.19
C ASP A 74 -10.54 -18.78 -17.27
N TYR A 75 -9.28 -18.34 -17.30
CA TYR A 75 -8.26 -18.75 -18.27
C TYR A 75 -6.97 -19.17 -17.57
N GLU A 76 -6.15 -19.97 -18.26
CA GLU A 76 -4.82 -20.33 -17.79
C GLU A 76 -3.92 -19.10 -17.65
N ARG A 77 -3.11 -19.08 -16.58
CA ARG A 77 -2.14 -18.01 -16.32
C ARG A 77 -1.03 -18.07 -17.38
N PRO A 78 -0.75 -16.97 -18.11
CA PRO A 78 0.39 -16.90 -19.03
C PRO A 78 1.74 -17.10 -18.31
N ALA A 79 2.71 -17.73 -18.99
CA ALA A 79 4.05 -17.95 -18.42
C ALA A 79 4.82 -16.65 -18.13
N ILE A 80 4.48 -15.56 -18.84
CA ILE A 80 5.01 -14.21 -18.62
C ILE A 80 3.84 -13.29 -18.38
N LYS A 81 3.90 -12.50 -17.31
CA LYS A 81 2.87 -11.54 -16.92
C LYS A 81 2.59 -10.55 -18.07
N SER A 82 1.32 -10.43 -18.45
CA SER A 82 0.81 -9.34 -19.29
C SER A 82 0.31 -8.20 -18.41
N PHE A 83 0.23 -7.00 -18.99
CA PHE A 83 -0.35 -5.82 -18.33
C PHE A 83 -1.71 -5.44 -18.93
N ASP A 84 -2.26 -6.32 -19.78
CA ASP A 84 -3.59 -6.17 -20.34
C ASP A 84 -4.62 -6.38 -19.22
N GLY A 85 -5.55 -5.44 -19.10
CA GLY A 85 -6.57 -5.47 -18.06
C GLY A 85 -7.71 -4.52 -18.40
N ASP A 86 -8.77 -4.62 -17.61
CA ASP A 86 -9.95 -3.76 -17.69
C ASP A 86 -10.35 -3.29 -16.28
N SER A 87 -11.24 -2.31 -16.18
CA SER A 87 -11.68 -1.72 -14.92
C SER A 87 -13.18 -1.84 -14.77
N ILE A 88 -13.63 -2.51 -13.70
CA ILE A 88 -15.03 -2.53 -13.30
C ILE A 88 -15.24 -1.53 -12.17
N SER A 89 -16.15 -0.59 -12.37
CA SER A 89 -16.55 0.39 -11.37
C SER A 89 -17.92 0.07 -10.81
N PHE A 90 -18.03 0.08 -9.48
CA PHE A 90 -19.31 -0.03 -8.78
C PHE A 90 -19.36 1.00 -7.65
N LYS A 91 -20.56 1.24 -7.13
CA LYS A 91 -20.80 2.17 -6.02
C LYS A 91 -21.46 1.44 -4.87
N VAL A 92 -21.01 1.76 -3.66
CA VAL A 92 -21.69 1.38 -2.42
C VAL A 92 -22.68 2.50 -2.09
N ASN A 93 -23.91 2.13 -1.70
CA ASN A 93 -24.92 3.12 -1.37
C ASN A 93 -24.60 3.87 -0.07
N GLU A 94 -25.33 4.95 0.19
CA GLU A 94 -25.12 5.81 1.36
C GLU A 94 -25.35 5.06 2.67
N GLU A 95 -26.42 4.26 2.76
CA GLU A 95 -26.76 3.48 3.97
C GLU A 95 -25.61 2.55 4.40
N ILE A 96 -25.03 1.78 3.46
CA ILE A 96 -23.90 0.89 3.76
C ILE A 96 -22.67 1.74 4.12
N THR A 97 -22.44 2.86 3.43
CA THR A 97 -21.31 3.75 3.70
C THR A 97 -21.36 4.32 5.11
N GLU A 98 -22.55 4.72 5.58
CA GLU A 98 -22.77 5.20 6.96
C GLU A 98 -22.49 4.10 7.97
N LYS A 99 -23.02 2.89 7.76
CA LYS A 99 -22.75 1.73 8.63
C LYS A 99 -21.26 1.38 8.71
N LEU A 100 -20.52 1.51 7.61
CA LEU A 100 -19.07 1.31 7.62
C LEU A 100 -18.33 2.40 8.42
N ARG A 101 -18.79 3.65 8.34
CA ARG A 101 -18.23 4.77 9.14
C ARG A 101 -18.53 4.60 10.63
N GLU A 102 -19.73 4.16 10.98
CA GLU A 102 -20.10 3.84 12.35
C GLU A 102 -19.23 2.70 12.91
N LEU A 103 -19.09 1.61 12.16
CA LEU A 103 -18.23 0.50 12.53
C LEU A 103 -16.76 0.94 12.73
N ALA A 104 -16.24 1.81 11.86
CA ALA A 104 -14.90 2.38 12.00
C ALA A 104 -14.75 3.12 13.34
N LYS A 105 -15.75 3.94 13.67
CA LYS A 105 -15.78 4.70 14.93
C LYS A 105 -15.87 3.79 16.15
N GLU A 106 -16.75 2.78 16.12
CA GLU A 106 -16.96 1.84 17.24
C GLU A 106 -15.74 0.97 17.54
N THR A 107 -15.01 0.56 16.49
CA THR A 107 -13.84 -0.33 16.61
C THR A 107 -12.50 0.41 16.72
N GLY A 108 -12.52 1.73 16.61
CA GLY A 108 -11.31 2.55 16.53
C GLY A 108 -10.44 2.20 15.32
N SER A 109 -11.05 1.76 14.22
CA SER A 109 -10.38 1.40 12.98
C SER A 109 -10.62 2.46 11.91
N THR A 110 -9.94 2.35 10.78
CA THR A 110 -10.21 3.19 9.60
C THR A 110 -11.10 2.45 8.61
N ILE A 111 -11.80 3.19 7.74
CA ILE A 111 -12.54 2.58 6.62
C ILE A 111 -11.59 1.71 5.77
N HIS A 112 -10.33 2.14 5.58
CA HIS A 112 -9.32 1.34 4.89
C HIS A 112 -9.10 -0.02 5.56
N MET A 113 -8.93 -0.07 6.89
CA MET A 113 -8.75 -1.34 7.62
C MET A 113 -9.97 -2.26 7.51
N ILE A 114 -11.18 -1.69 7.54
CA ILE A 114 -12.44 -2.44 7.34
C ILE A 114 -12.53 -3.01 5.92
N LEU A 115 -12.23 -2.21 4.91
CA LEU A 115 -12.26 -2.68 3.52
C LEU A 115 -11.14 -3.70 3.26
N LEU A 116 -9.96 -3.51 3.87
CA LEU A 116 -8.86 -4.45 3.79
C LEU A 116 -9.21 -5.79 4.45
N SER A 117 -9.84 -5.81 5.62
CA SER A 117 -10.27 -7.05 6.26
C SER A 117 -11.34 -7.76 5.43
N ALA A 118 -12.33 -7.02 4.91
CA ALA A 118 -13.34 -7.56 4.00
C ALA A 118 -12.70 -8.12 2.71
N PHE A 119 -11.69 -7.46 2.16
CA PHE A 119 -10.97 -7.91 0.98
C PHE A 119 -10.13 -9.16 1.26
N ASN A 120 -9.46 -9.26 2.41
CA ASN A 120 -8.77 -10.49 2.83
C ASN A 120 -9.75 -11.66 2.93
N ILE A 121 -10.94 -11.45 3.51
CA ILE A 121 -12.00 -12.47 3.59
C ILE A 121 -12.48 -12.87 2.21
N LEU A 122 -12.71 -11.91 1.32
CA LEU A 122 -13.08 -12.17 -0.07
C LEU A 122 -12.05 -13.09 -0.72
N LEU A 123 -10.77 -12.69 -0.72
CA LEU A 123 -9.68 -13.48 -1.31
C LEU A 123 -9.62 -14.88 -0.72
N SER A 124 -9.71 -15.00 0.61
CA SER A 124 -9.72 -16.29 1.31
C SER A 124 -10.87 -17.19 0.90
N LYS A 125 -12.09 -16.65 0.76
CA LYS A 125 -13.27 -17.42 0.35
C LYS A 125 -13.18 -17.89 -1.10
N TYR A 126 -12.59 -17.11 -2.00
CA TYR A 126 -12.42 -17.51 -3.39
C TYR A 126 -11.26 -18.49 -3.60
N SER A 127 -10.14 -18.34 -2.88
CA SER A 127 -8.96 -19.20 -3.03
C SER A 127 -8.97 -20.44 -2.13
N GLY A 128 -9.76 -20.44 -1.06
CA GLY A 128 -9.68 -21.42 0.01
C GLY A 128 -8.42 -21.28 0.88
N GLN A 129 -7.67 -20.19 0.76
CA GLN A 129 -6.42 -19.94 1.50
C GLN A 129 -6.68 -19.05 2.72
N GLU A 130 -5.99 -19.34 3.82
CA GLU A 130 -6.12 -18.58 5.06
C GLU A 130 -4.96 -17.59 5.28
N ASP A 131 -3.84 -17.71 4.57
CA ASP A 131 -2.71 -16.78 4.67
C ASP A 131 -2.66 -15.90 3.42
N ILE A 132 -2.99 -14.61 3.58
CA ILE A 132 -3.21 -13.68 2.49
C ILE A 132 -2.26 -12.50 2.62
N ILE A 133 -1.57 -12.18 1.53
CA ILE A 133 -0.74 -10.98 1.40
C ILE A 133 -1.42 -10.02 0.42
N VAL A 134 -1.57 -8.76 0.84
CA VAL A 134 -2.11 -7.69 0.01
C VAL A 134 -1.11 -6.54 -0.04
N GLY A 135 -0.68 -6.17 -1.25
CA GLY A 135 0.12 -4.97 -1.48
C GLY A 135 -0.74 -3.71 -1.35
N VAL A 136 -0.37 -2.82 -0.42
CA VAL A 136 -1.06 -1.56 -0.17
C VAL A 136 -0.13 -0.39 -0.44
N PRO A 137 -0.45 0.49 -1.42
CA PRO A 137 0.35 1.69 -1.66
C PRO A 137 0.13 2.70 -0.54
N ILE A 138 1.21 3.35 -0.12
CA ILE A 138 1.22 4.44 0.86
C ILE A 138 1.87 5.67 0.23
N ALA A 139 1.50 6.87 0.71
CA ALA A 139 1.99 8.11 0.11
C ALA A 139 3.51 8.33 0.25
N GLY A 140 4.15 7.72 1.26
CA GLY A 140 5.60 7.84 1.52
C GLY A 140 6.10 9.25 1.84
N ARG A 141 5.19 10.18 2.18
CA ARG A 141 5.46 11.57 2.56
C ARG A 141 5.29 11.75 4.06
N SER A 142 6.21 11.17 4.84
CA SER A 142 6.13 11.21 6.31
C SER A 142 6.51 12.55 6.93
N ASN A 143 7.15 13.45 6.17
CA ASN A 143 7.50 14.80 6.60
C ASN A 143 6.63 15.83 5.87
N ALA A 144 6.07 16.78 6.63
CA ALA A 144 5.25 17.88 6.13
C ALA A 144 5.96 18.72 5.05
N ASP A 145 7.29 18.84 5.10
CA ASP A 145 8.07 19.56 4.09
C ASP A 145 7.97 18.92 2.69
N LEU A 146 7.54 17.66 2.60
CA LEU A 146 7.39 16.92 1.34
C LEU A 146 5.98 17.04 0.73
N GLU A 147 5.00 17.59 1.45
CA GLU A 147 3.59 17.58 1.01
C GLU A 147 3.34 18.30 -0.30
N ASN A 148 4.12 19.33 -0.62
CA ASN A 148 3.96 20.16 -1.82
C ASN A 148 5.00 19.88 -2.91
N ILE A 149 5.71 18.75 -2.84
CA ILE A 149 6.77 18.41 -3.80
C ILE A 149 6.25 17.43 -4.85
N MET A 150 6.38 17.75 -6.13
CA MET A 150 6.15 16.79 -7.21
C MET A 150 7.20 15.68 -7.20
N GLY A 151 6.78 14.42 -7.33
CA GLY A 151 7.68 13.27 -7.46
C GLY A 151 7.04 11.93 -7.13
N MET A 152 7.81 10.85 -7.25
CA MET A 152 7.39 9.51 -6.88
C MET A 152 7.80 9.22 -5.43
N PHE A 153 6.88 9.40 -4.48
CA PHE A 153 7.13 9.09 -3.05
C PHE A 153 6.46 7.79 -2.61
N VAL A 154 5.54 7.27 -3.42
CA VAL A 154 4.76 6.09 -3.06
C VAL A 154 5.66 4.89 -2.78
N ASN A 155 5.45 4.26 -1.63
CA ASN A 155 6.01 2.96 -1.30
C ASN A 155 4.86 1.93 -1.23
N THR A 156 5.16 0.64 -1.29
CA THR A 156 4.18 -0.43 -1.18
C THR A 156 4.43 -1.25 0.07
N LEU A 157 3.41 -1.47 0.89
CA LEU A 157 3.47 -2.34 2.06
C LEU A 157 2.80 -3.68 1.75
N ALA A 158 3.51 -4.78 1.96
CA ALA A 158 2.94 -6.12 1.82
C ALA A 158 2.26 -6.54 3.14
N LEU A 159 0.96 -6.27 3.25
CA LEU A 159 0.20 -6.57 4.46
C LEU A 159 -0.24 -8.04 4.45
N ARG A 160 0.43 -8.84 5.29
CA ARG A 160 0.15 -10.27 5.48
C ARG A 160 -0.79 -10.50 6.67
N ASN A 161 -1.94 -11.12 6.42
CA ASN A 161 -2.95 -11.45 7.43
C ASN A 161 -3.36 -12.93 7.34
N LYS A 162 -3.54 -13.57 8.50
CA LYS A 162 -3.96 -14.97 8.61
C LYS A 162 -5.41 -15.05 9.10
N LEU A 163 -6.29 -15.59 8.28
CA LEU A 163 -7.70 -15.77 8.53
C LEU A 163 -7.93 -17.16 9.12
N GLU A 164 -7.91 -17.29 10.45
CA GLU A 164 -8.32 -18.55 11.08
C GLU A 164 -9.85 -18.70 10.94
N GLY A 165 -10.32 -19.74 10.24
CA GLY A 165 -11.68 -19.84 9.67
C GLY A 165 -12.89 -19.69 10.62
N ASP A 166 -12.71 -19.88 11.93
CA ASP A 166 -13.78 -19.82 12.94
C ASP A 166 -13.82 -18.50 13.74
N LYS A 167 -12.96 -17.52 13.41
CA LYS A 167 -12.93 -16.22 14.12
C LYS A 167 -14.14 -15.36 13.81
N LYS A 168 -14.61 -14.61 14.81
CA LYS A 168 -15.59 -13.53 14.57
C LYS A 168 -14.92 -12.43 13.76
N TYR A 169 -15.70 -11.81 12.88
CA TYR A 169 -15.21 -10.72 12.05
C TYR A 169 -14.55 -9.57 12.84
N ILE A 170 -15.11 -9.20 14.00
CA ILE A 170 -14.55 -8.11 14.83
C ILE A 170 -13.16 -8.45 15.36
N ASP A 171 -12.92 -9.71 15.71
CA ASP A 171 -11.62 -10.16 16.19
C ASP A 171 -10.59 -10.08 15.05
N PHE A 172 -10.96 -10.55 13.87
CA PHE A 172 -10.12 -10.45 12.68
C PHE A 172 -9.87 -8.99 12.25
N LEU A 173 -10.88 -8.11 12.32
CA LEU A 173 -10.71 -6.68 12.05
C LEU A 173 -9.69 -6.04 13.01
N ASN A 174 -9.72 -6.41 14.29
CA ASN A 174 -8.73 -5.93 15.25
C ASN A 174 -7.32 -6.44 14.91
N GLU A 175 -7.16 -7.70 14.49
CA GLU A 175 -5.87 -8.22 14.02
C GLU A 175 -5.35 -7.46 12.79
N VAL A 176 -6.22 -7.21 11.80
CA VAL A 176 -5.88 -6.41 10.61
C VAL A 176 -5.49 -4.99 11.00
N LYS A 177 -6.19 -4.37 11.95
CA LYS A 177 -5.87 -3.04 12.49
C LYS A 177 -4.46 -3.03 13.09
N GLU A 178 -4.17 -3.93 14.03
CA GLU A 178 -2.86 -4.01 14.69
C GLU A 178 -1.73 -4.29 13.69
N ASN A 179 -1.95 -5.22 12.75
CA ASN A 179 -0.98 -5.51 11.69
C ASN A 179 -0.74 -4.29 10.80
N SER A 180 -1.78 -3.57 10.42
CA SER A 180 -1.68 -2.35 9.61
C SER A 180 -0.93 -1.24 10.34
N LEU A 181 -1.21 -1.02 11.63
CA LEU A 181 -0.52 -0.02 12.44
C LEU A 181 0.98 -0.32 12.55
N ARG A 182 1.35 -1.57 12.86
CA ARG A 182 2.76 -1.98 12.89
C ARG A 182 3.43 -1.84 11.53
N ALA A 183 2.73 -2.14 10.44
CA ALA A 183 3.25 -1.92 9.09
C ALA A 183 3.49 -0.43 8.81
N TYR A 184 2.59 0.46 9.27
CA TYR A 184 2.74 1.91 9.14
C TYR A 184 3.89 2.47 9.98
N GLU A 185 4.15 1.91 11.16
CA GLU A 185 5.34 2.25 11.96
C GLU A 185 6.65 1.89 11.25
N ASN A 186 6.61 0.87 10.38
CA ASN A 186 7.76 0.35 9.64
C ASN A 186 7.71 0.71 8.13
N GLN A 187 6.95 1.74 7.78
CA GLN A 187 6.61 2.04 6.38
C GLN A 187 7.75 2.65 5.54
N SER A 188 8.87 3.01 6.18
CA SER A 188 9.98 3.67 5.49
C SER A 188 10.91 2.66 4.82
N TYR A 189 10.87 1.40 5.23
CA TYR A 189 11.59 0.31 4.56
C TYR A 189 11.02 0.06 3.16
N GLN A 190 11.90 0.02 2.17
CA GLN A 190 11.51 -0.02 0.76
C GLN A 190 11.07 -1.43 0.36
N PHE A 191 9.97 -1.52 -0.38
CA PHE A 191 9.44 -2.80 -0.87
C PHE A 191 10.47 -3.57 -1.68
N GLU A 192 11.19 -2.89 -2.58
CA GLU A 192 12.21 -3.50 -3.44
C GLU A 192 13.35 -4.11 -2.61
N ALA A 193 13.78 -3.42 -1.55
CA ALA A 193 14.79 -3.92 -0.62
C ALA A 193 14.29 -5.14 0.17
N LEU A 194 12.99 -5.19 0.50
CA LEU A 194 12.39 -6.38 1.11
C LEU A 194 12.45 -7.58 0.15
N ILE A 195 12.05 -7.40 -1.11
CA ILE A 195 12.07 -8.47 -2.12
C ILE A 195 13.50 -9.00 -2.33
N GLU A 196 14.49 -8.10 -2.45
CA GLU A 196 15.90 -8.48 -2.61
C GLU A 196 16.39 -9.34 -1.43
N LYS A 197 16.05 -8.95 -0.19
CA LYS A 197 16.48 -9.66 1.03
C LYS A 197 15.78 -11.00 1.24
N LEU A 198 14.49 -11.09 0.88
CA LEU A 198 13.76 -12.35 0.97
C LEU A 198 14.23 -13.38 -0.07
N ASN A 199 14.96 -12.95 -1.10
CA ASN A 199 15.54 -13.80 -2.14
C ASN A 199 14.51 -14.78 -2.73
N LEU A 200 13.33 -14.25 -3.04
CA LEU A 200 12.19 -15.02 -3.51
C LEU A 200 12.49 -15.65 -4.87
N LYS A 201 11.97 -16.86 -5.09
CA LYS A 201 12.07 -17.51 -6.40
C LYS A 201 11.32 -16.68 -7.44
N LEU A 202 12.05 -16.25 -8.47
CA LEU A 202 11.48 -15.42 -9.52
C LEU A 202 10.48 -16.23 -10.35
N ASP A 203 9.23 -15.75 -10.38
CA ASP A 203 8.15 -16.27 -11.22
C ASP A 203 7.74 -15.15 -12.19
N ALA A 204 8.08 -15.32 -13.47
CA ALA A 204 7.79 -14.33 -14.50
C ALA A 204 6.29 -14.10 -14.74
N SER A 205 5.43 -15.00 -14.26
CA SER A 205 3.97 -14.90 -14.37
C SER A 205 3.32 -14.08 -13.23
N ARG A 206 4.09 -13.66 -12.22
CA ARG A 206 3.59 -13.04 -10.99
C ARG A 206 4.42 -11.83 -10.54
N ASN A 207 3.83 -11.04 -9.66
CA ASN A 207 4.61 -10.15 -8.80
C ASN A 207 5.25 -10.98 -7.67
N PRO A 208 6.41 -10.56 -7.15
CA PRO A 208 7.18 -11.37 -6.20
C PRO A 208 6.53 -11.49 -4.81
N LEU A 209 5.64 -10.58 -4.43
CA LEU A 209 4.92 -10.57 -3.14
C LEU A 209 3.54 -9.93 -3.29
#